data_AF-A0A534C3Z7-F1
#
_entry.id   AF-A0A534C3Z7-F1
#
_cell.length_a   1.000
_cell.length_b   1.000
_cell.length_c   1.000
_cell.angle_alpha   90.00
_cell.angle_beta   90.00
_cell.angle_gamma   90.00
#
_symmetry.space_group_name_H-M   'P 1'
#
loop_
_entity.id
_entity.type
_entity.pdbx_description
1 polymer ?
#
loop_
_entity_poly.entity_id
_entity_poly.type
_entity_poly.pdbx_seq_one_letter_code
_entity_poly.pdbx_strand_id
1 'polypeptide(L)'
;MQFKSEYYNETQIESLIFSYGFKSGKIKTKEDININININILEYNEMKLPISINPIDFGKFVKQIPIENGKIFVVQNSKGQIVMISKFEEYNEVEYFKNGKSLLKFRDEIISNNKFNRIIDSKKYYFENNQQVLFTKDIKSKFISKISKSKNLVNKFLTLDIETYIKDNILIPYCISIFDGKIKTNFYVSDYKNVEDMILSSLKSIMNRKYNGYNVYIHNMAKFDIIFLFKYLAKLGDLNPVIHNDRIISIDLNYGENNEYQIKFRDSYLLLLNSLDKLCKSFKVEIGKSIFPIFFVNENNLNYEGKVPDIKYFNKLNDTKYNGYKAQ
;
A
#
# COMPACT_ATOMS: atom_id res chain seq x y z
N MET A 1 -18.50 -3.90 4.22
CA MET A 1 -17.54 -3.16 5.05
C MET A 1 -16.39 -4.11 5.27
N GLN A 2 -15.27 -3.88 4.57
CA GLN A 2 -14.16 -4.84 4.47
C GLN A 2 -13.23 -4.58 5.65
N PHE A 3 -13.29 -5.43 6.68
CA PHE A 3 -12.39 -5.32 7.82
C PHE A 3 -11.01 -5.84 7.40
N LYS A 4 -10.04 -4.92 7.28
CA LYS A 4 -8.63 -5.26 7.06
C LYS A 4 -8.08 -5.94 8.31
N SER A 5 -7.30 -7.00 8.11
CA SER A 5 -6.68 -7.86 9.12
C SER A 5 -5.57 -7.21 9.97
N GLU A 6 -5.50 -5.88 10.01
CA GLU A 6 -4.37 -5.13 10.60
C GLU A 6 -4.60 -4.68 12.04
N TYR A 7 -5.76 -4.97 12.65
CA TYR A 7 -6.12 -4.48 14.00
C TYR A 7 -6.15 -5.54 15.12
N TYR A 8 -5.60 -6.73 14.92
CA TYR A 8 -5.62 -7.77 15.97
C TYR A 8 -4.68 -7.48 17.16
N ASN A 9 -3.74 -6.54 17.04
CA ASN A 9 -2.77 -6.24 18.10
C ASN A 9 -3.05 -4.95 18.89
N GLU A 10 -4.13 -4.22 18.60
CA GLU A 10 -4.37 -2.89 19.19
C GLU A 10 -5.69 -2.76 19.97
N THR A 11 -6.48 -3.83 20.10
CA THR A 11 -7.69 -3.81 20.95
C THR A 11 -7.52 -4.72 22.16
N GLN A 12 -7.46 -4.13 23.35
CA GLN A 12 -7.49 -4.85 24.61
C GLN A 12 -8.88 -5.46 24.79
N ILE A 13 -8.96 -6.79 24.92
CA ILE A 13 -10.22 -7.49 25.18
C ILE A 13 -10.66 -7.15 26.62
N GLU A 14 -11.68 -6.31 26.77
CA GLU A 14 -12.17 -5.89 28.09
C GLU A 14 -12.95 -7.00 28.80
N SER A 15 -13.68 -7.84 28.06
CA SER A 15 -14.36 -9.02 28.62
C SER A 15 -14.68 -10.08 27.58
N LEU A 16 -14.73 -11.33 28.05
CA LEU A 16 -15.23 -12.50 27.32
C LEU A 16 -16.45 -13.02 28.08
N ILE A 17 -17.62 -12.95 27.46
CA ILE A 17 -18.87 -13.46 28.05
C ILE A 17 -19.18 -14.80 27.38
N PHE A 18 -19.26 -15.86 28.19
CA PHE A 18 -19.74 -17.17 27.74
C PHE A 18 -21.19 -17.35 28.19
N SER A 19 -22.03 -17.72 27.24
CA SER A 19 -23.40 -18.18 27.50
C SER A 19 -23.51 -19.62 27.04
N TYR A 20 -24.03 -20.49 27.89
CA TYR A 20 -24.31 -21.88 27.56
C TYR A 20 -25.69 -22.29 28.07
N GLY A 21 -26.26 -23.30 27.43
CA GLY A 21 -27.52 -23.92 27.82
C GLY A 21 -27.37 -25.43 27.83
N PHE A 22 -28.13 -26.09 28.70
CA PHE A 22 -28.17 -27.54 28.77
C PHE A 22 -29.26 -28.07 27.85
N LYS A 23 -28.94 -29.08 27.04
CA LYS A 23 -29.90 -29.81 26.22
C LYS A 23 -29.91 -31.27 26.67
N SER A 24 -31.08 -31.80 27.01
CA SER A 24 -31.25 -33.22 27.33
C SER A 24 -31.28 -34.08 26.06
N GLY A 25 -30.60 -35.24 26.11
CA GLY A 25 -30.53 -36.23 25.02
C GLY A 25 -29.12 -36.78 24.78
N LYS A 26 -29.00 -37.94 24.11
CA LYS A 26 -27.69 -38.46 23.67
C LYS A 26 -27.08 -37.51 22.63
N ILE A 27 -25.92 -36.96 22.95
CA ILE A 27 -25.08 -36.23 21.99
C ILE A 27 -24.61 -37.24 20.95
N LYS A 28 -24.84 -36.96 19.66
CA LYS A 28 -24.19 -37.69 18.56
C LYS A 28 -22.68 -37.65 18.81
N THR A 29 -22.03 -38.80 18.86
CA THR A 29 -20.58 -38.85 19.12
C THR A 29 -19.85 -38.12 17.99
N LYS A 30 -18.61 -37.66 18.24
CA LYS A 30 -17.76 -37.07 17.19
C LYS A 30 -17.61 -38.00 15.97
N GLU A 31 -17.75 -39.31 16.20
CA GLU A 31 -17.72 -40.36 15.19
C GLU A 31 -19.02 -40.39 14.35
N ASP A 32 -20.18 -40.10 14.94
CA ASP A 32 -21.48 -40.00 14.22
C ASP A 32 -21.58 -38.74 13.33
N ILE A 33 -20.68 -37.78 13.49
CA ILE A 33 -20.59 -36.55 12.69
C ILE A 33 -19.58 -36.73 11.53
N ASN A 34 -18.70 -37.73 11.60
CA ASN A 34 -17.67 -38.01 10.60
C ASN A 34 -18.18 -38.89 9.45
N ILE A 35 -19.29 -38.52 8.83
CA ILE A 35 -19.60 -39.02 7.49
C ILE A 35 -18.92 -38.06 6.50
N ASN A 36 -17.66 -38.38 6.15
CA ASN A 36 -16.94 -38.03 4.90
C ASN A 36 -16.67 -36.53 4.60
N ILE A 37 -15.51 -36.01 4.17
CA ILE A 37 -14.21 -36.46 3.63
C ILE A 37 -13.23 -35.27 3.83
N ASN A 38 -11.90 -35.48 3.76
CA ASN A 38 -10.88 -34.43 3.54
C ASN A 38 -11.16 -33.67 2.22
N ILE A 39 -12.21 -32.84 2.20
CA ILE A 39 -12.59 -32.05 1.04
C ILE A 39 -11.77 -30.78 1.10
N ASN A 40 -10.95 -30.56 0.08
CA ASN A 40 -10.21 -29.31 -0.04
C ASN A 40 -11.19 -28.14 -0.24
N ILE A 41 -10.81 -26.99 0.30
CA ILE A 41 -11.65 -25.80 0.32
C ILE A 41 -10.98 -24.70 -0.50
N LEU A 42 -11.76 -24.07 -1.37
CA LEU A 42 -11.43 -22.80 -2.00
C LEU A 42 -11.98 -21.66 -1.11
N GLU A 43 -11.12 -20.73 -0.69
CA GLU A 43 -11.55 -19.50 -0.02
C GLU A 43 -11.90 -18.42 -1.05
N TYR A 44 -13.13 -17.91 -1.01
CA TYR A 44 -13.62 -16.87 -1.91
C TYR A 44 -14.52 -15.87 -1.18
N ASN A 45 -14.13 -14.60 -1.08
CA ASN A 45 -14.90 -13.53 -0.41
C ASN A 45 -15.48 -13.98 0.94
N GLU A 46 -14.64 -14.50 1.84
CA GLU A 46 -15.00 -15.03 3.17
C GLU A 46 -15.88 -16.29 3.17
N MET A 47 -16.20 -16.84 1.98
CA MET A 47 -16.85 -18.13 1.82
C MET A 47 -15.83 -19.24 1.67
N LYS A 48 -16.18 -20.41 2.23
CA LYS A 48 -15.43 -21.66 2.10
C LYS A 48 -16.20 -22.56 1.15
N LEU A 49 -15.70 -22.67 -0.07
CA LEU A 49 -16.33 -23.42 -1.15
C LEU A 49 -15.67 -24.80 -1.26
N PRO A 50 -16.43 -25.91 -1.25
CA PRO A 50 -15.88 -27.23 -1.51
C PRO A 50 -15.25 -27.30 -2.90
N ILE A 51 -14.04 -27.85 -3.02
CA ILE A 51 -13.43 -28.22 -4.31
C ILE A 51 -14.01 -29.59 -4.72
N SER A 52 -15.26 -29.56 -5.17
CA SER A 52 -15.98 -30.74 -5.64
C SER A 52 -17.18 -30.34 -6.49
N ILE A 53 -17.61 -31.28 -7.33
CA ILE A 53 -18.85 -31.24 -8.12
C ILE A 53 -19.97 -32.10 -7.52
N ASN A 54 -19.71 -32.81 -6.42
CA ASN A 54 -20.71 -33.65 -5.75
C ASN A 54 -21.60 -32.78 -4.84
N PRO A 55 -22.93 -32.76 -5.04
CA PRO A 55 -23.84 -31.94 -4.23
C PRO A 55 -23.74 -32.16 -2.72
N ILE A 56 -23.42 -33.37 -2.27
CA ILE A 56 -23.35 -33.71 -0.84
C ILE A 56 -22.18 -32.99 -0.15
N ASP A 57 -21.11 -32.68 -0.89
CA ASP A 57 -19.93 -32.01 -0.35
C ASP A 57 -20.22 -30.54 0.04
N PHE A 58 -21.34 -29.99 -0.43
CA PHE A 58 -21.82 -28.64 -0.12
C PHE A 58 -22.64 -28.56 1.18
N GLY A 59 -23.08 -29.70 1.72
CA GLY A 59 -23.80 -29.74 2.99
C GLY A 59 -24.84 -30.86 3.07
N LYS A 60 -25.75 -30.72 4.03
CA LYS A 60 -26.81 -31.69 4.27
C LYS A 60 -27.82 -31.66 3.12
N PHE A 61 -28.01 -32.81 2.47
CA PHE A 61 -29.03 -32.97 1.43
C PHE A 61 -30.44 -32.69 1.98
N VAL A 62 -31.22 -31.88 1.24
CA VAL A 62 -32.61 -31.53 1.59
C VAL A 62 -33.58 -32.19 0.62
N LYS A 63 -33.41 -31.94 -0.68
CA LYS A 63 -34.26 -32.52 -1.74
C LYS A 63 -33.59 -32.53 -3.10
N GLN A 64 -34.12 -33.37 -3.99
CA GLN A 64 -33.77 -33.42 -5.40
C GLN A 64 -35.03 -33.18 -6.24
N ILE A 65 -34.91 -32.37 -7.28
CA ILE A 65 -36.01 -32.04 -8.21
C ILE A 65 -35.55 -32.41 -9.62
N PRO A 66 -36.27 -33.28 -10.35
CA PRO A 66 -35.99 -33.54 -11.75
C PRO A 66 -36.33 -32.32 -12.61
N ILE A 67 -35.52 -32.04 -13.61
CA ILE A 67 -35.76 -31.03 -14.66
C ILE A 67 -35.50 -31.66 -16.03
N GLU A 68 -35.99 -31.03 -17.10
CA GLU A 68 -35.99 -31.59 -18.47
C GLU A 68 -34.62 -32.17 -18.90
N ASN A 69 -33.52 -31.51 -18.55
CA ASN A 69 -32.16 -31.90 -18.94
C ASN A 69 -31.22 -32.11 -17.75
N GLY A 70 -31.75 -32.46 -16.57
CA GLY A 70 -30.90 -32.57 -15.38
C GLY A 70 -31.64 -32.74 -14.07
N LYS A 71 -30.94 -32.37 -12.98
CA LYS A 71 -31.47 -32.46 -11.61
C LYS A 71 -31.04 -31.24 -10.81
N ILE A 72 -31.95 -30.69 -10.03
CA ILE A 72 -31.63 -29.66 -9.03
C ILE A 72 -31.48 -30.34 -7.69
N PHE A 73 -30.32 -30.16 -7.06
CA PHE A 73 -30.08 -30.55 -5.68
C PHE A 73 -30.22 -29.33 -4.79
N VAL A 74 -30.97 -29.46 -3.71
CA VAL A 74 -31.06 -28.46 -2.65
C VAL A 74 -30.37 -29.03 -1.43
N VAL A 75 -29.34 -28.33 -0.97
CA VAL A 75 -28.57 -28.72 0.21
C VAL A 75 -28.48 -27.55 1.19
N GLN A 76 -28.31 -27.84 2.47
CA GLN A 76 -28.13 -26.86 3.53
C GLN A 76 -26.75 -27.02 4.16
N ASN A 77 -25.94 -25.97 4.11
CA ASN A 77 -24.60 -26.01 4.70
C ASN A 77 -24.62 -25.75 6.21
N SER A 78 -23.46 -25.90 6.86
CA SER A 78 -23.31 -25.73 8.32
C SER A 78 -23.61 -24.31 8.82
N LYS A 79 -23.57 -23.30 7.95
CA LYS A 79 -23.93 -21.90 8.24
C LYS A 79 -25.43 -21.61 8.06
N GLY A 80 -26.24 -22.64 7.78
CA GLY A 80 -27.67 -22.52 7.52
C GLY A 80 -28.02 -21.92 6.16
N GLN A 81 -27.05 -21.78 5.25
CA GLN A 81 -27.28 -21.29 3.89
C GLN A 81 -27.86 -22.42 3.03
N ILE A 82 -28.74 -22.06 2.10
CA ILE A 82 -29.28 -23.00 1.10
C ILE A 82 -28.38 -22.92 -0.12
N VAL A 83 -27.92 -24.05 -0.62
CA VAL A 83 -27.17 -24.14 -1.88
C VAL A 83 -28.03 -24.90 -2.87
N MET A 84 -28.32 -24.26 -4.00
CA MET A 84 -29.00 -24.87 -5.13
C MET A 84 -27.96 -25.26 -6.18
N ILE A 85 -27.95 -26.52 -6.58
CA ILE A 85 -26.99 -27.07 -7.54
C ILE A 85 -27.80 -27.68 -8.69
N SER A 86 -27.87 -26.95 -9.81
CA SER A 86 -28.48 -27.43 -11.04
C SER A 86 -27.43 -28.22 -11.82
N LYS A 87 -27.57 -29.54 -11.83
CA LYS A 87 -26.63 -30.48 -12.46
C LYS A 87 -27.10 -30.87 -13.86
N PHE A 88 -26.23 -30.61 -14.82
CA PHE A 88 -26.35 -31.01 -16.23
C PHE A 88 -25.23 -31.99 -16.59
N GLU A 89 -25.18 -32.43 -17.85
CA GLU A 89 -24.17 -33.38 -18.32
C GLU A 89 -22.75 -32.77 -18.31
N GLU A 90 -22.59 -31.57 -18.86
CA GLU A 90 -21.28 -30.94 -19.04
C GLU A 90 -20.96 -29.86 -17.98
N TYR A 91 -21.93 -29.47 -17.15
CA TYR A 91 -21.71 -28.42 -16.17
C TYR A 91 -22.70 -28.46 -15.00
N ASN A 92 -22.35 -27.77 -13.93
CA ASN A 92 -23.25 -27.43 -12.83
C ASN A 92 -23.40 -25.91 -12.72
N GLU A 93 -24.60 -25.44 -12.43
CA GLU A 93 -24.78 -24.10 -11.88
C GLU A 93 -25.01 -24.19 -10.37
N VAL A 94 -24.26 -23.41 -9.60
CA VAL A 94 -24.34 -23.39 -8.14
C VAL A 94 -24.68 -22.00 -7.67
N GLU A 95 -25.70 -21.91 -6.81
CA GLU A 95 -26.13 -20.64 -6.22
C GLU A 95 -26.37 -20.78 -4.71
N TYR A 96 -25.79 -19.87 -3.95
CA TYR A 96 -25.91 -19.80 -2.49
C TYR A 96 -26.94 -18.76 -2.10
N PHE A 97 -27.83 -19.12 -1.18
CA PHE A 97 -28.86 -18.26 -0.64
C PHE A 97 -28.78 -18.15 0.88
N LYS A 98 -29.08 -16.96 1.40
CA LYS A 98 -29.33 -16.73 2.83
C LYS A 98 -30.46 -15.72 2.98
N ASN A 99 -31.48 -16.06 3.76
CA ASN A 99 -32.66 -15.22 3.99
C ASN A 99 -33.31 -14.72 2.68
N GLY A 100 -33.43 -15.62 1.69
CA GLY A 100 -34.01 -15.31 0.37
C GLY A 100 -33.13 -14.47 -0.57
N LYS A 101 -31.94 -14.05 -0.14
CA LYS A 101 -31.00 -13.29 -0.99
C LYS A 101 -29.92 -14.21 -1.56
N SER A 102 -29.67 -14.08 -2.86
CA SER A 102 -28.52 -14.70 -3.52
C SER A 102 -27.22 -14.05 -3.03
N LEU A 103 -26.26 -14.89 -2.63
CA LEU A 103 -24.96 -14.46 -2.08
C LEU A 103 -23.82 -14.65 -3.09
N LEU A 104 -23.87 -15.75 -3.83
CA LEU A 104 -22.82 -16.16 -4.75
C LEU A 104 -23.43 -17.09 -5.80
N LYS A 105 -23.12 -16.83 -7.06
CA LYS A 105 -23.41 -17.73 -8.18
C LYS A 105 -22.10 -18.09 -8.89
N PHE A 106 -21.95 -19.35 -9.24
CA PHE A 106 -20.84 -19.81 -10.08
C PHE A 106 -21.24 -21.00 -10.95
N ARG A 107 -20.40 -21.29 -11.94
CA ARG A 107 -20.57 -22.43 -12.84
C ARG A 107 -19.37 -23.35 -12.73
N ASP A 108 -19.61 -24.65 -12.60
CA ASP A 108 -18.57 -25.67 -12.72
C ASP A 108 -18.69 -26.32 -14.10
N GLU A 109 -17.70 -26.13 -14.97
CA GLU A 109 -17.56 -26.83 -16.26
C GLU A 109 -16.85 -28.16 -16.03
N ILE A 110 -17.53 -29.28 -16.32
CA ILE A 110 -17.02 -30.63 -16.08
C ILE A 110 -16.19 -31.05 -17.30
N ILE A 111 -14.92 -31.40 -17.08
CA ILE A 111 -14.02 -31.91 -18.13
C ILE A 111 -13.95 -33.43 -18.05
N SER A 112 -13.85 -33.97 -16.84
CA SER A 112 -13.90 -35.40 -16.54
C SER A 112 -14.28 -35.62 -15.09
N ASN A 113 -14.41 -36.88 -14.65
CA ASN A 113 -14.78 -37.22 -13.27
C ASN A 113 -13.89 -36.56 -12.21
N ASN A 114 -12.62 -36.31 -12.52
CA ASN A 114 -11.65 -35.72 -11.60
C ASN A 114 -11.16 -34.33 -12.02
N LYS A 115 -11.70 -33.76 -13.12
CA LYS A 115 -11.27 -32.46 -13.63
C LYS A 115 -12.46 -31.57 -13.93
N PHE A 116 -12.45 -30.36 -13.40
CA PHE A 116 -13.47 -29.36 -13.69
C PHE A 116 -12.91 -27.95 -13.52
N ASN A 117 -13.56 -26.98 -14.15
CA ASN A 117 -13.25 -25.57 -13.98
C ASN A 117 -14.40 -24.88 -13.25
N ARG A 118 -14.10 -24.12 -12.20
CA ARG A 118 -15.08 -23.24 -11.57
C ARG A 118 -14.92 -21.82 -12.09
N ILE A 119 -16.00 -21.23 -12.58
CA ILE A 119 -16.06 -19.85 -13.06
C ILE A 119 -16.88 -19.04 -12.07
N ILE A 120 -16.21 -18.09 -11.42
CA ILE A 120 -16.81 -17.14 -10.48
C ILE A 120 -16.47 -15.73 -10.97
N ASP A 121 -17.49 -14.96 -11.38
CA ASP A 121 -17.31 -13.65 -11.99
C ASP A 121 -16.33 -13.70 -13.19
N SER A 122 -15.20 -12.97 -13.13
CA SER A 122 -14.15 -12.94 -14.16
C SER A 122 -12.95 -13.85 -13.83
N LYS A 123 -13.13 -14.79 -12.90
CA LYS A 123 -12.08 -15.69 -12.40
C LYS A 123 -12.41 -17.12 -12.78
N LYS A 124 -11.41 -17.86 -13.26
CA LYS A 124 -11.52 -19.28 -13.59
C LYS A 124 -10.50 -20.08 -12.79
N TYR A 125 -11.01 -21.02 -12.01
CA TYR A 125 -10.22 -21.93 -11.17
C TYR A 125 -10.24 -23.30 -11.81
N TYR A 126 -9.08 -23.93 -11.94
CA TYR A 126 -8.94 -25.24 -12.55
C TYR A 126 -8.62 -26.24 -11.45
N PHE A 127 -9.39 -27.32 -11.40
CA PHE A 127 -9.25 -28.35 -10.39
C PHE A 127 -8.95 -29.70 -11.03
N GLU A 128 -8.01 -30.43 -10.43
CA GLU A 128 -7.67 -31.80 -10.77
C GLU A 128 -7.49 -32.59 -9.47
N ASN A 129 -8.16 -33.75 -9.37
CA ASN A 129 -8.13 -34.61 -8.19
C ASN A 129 -8.41 -33.85 -6.88
N ASN A 130 -9.45 -33.01 -6.90
CA ASN A 130 -9.87 -32.15 -5.80
C ASN A 130 -8.82 -31.12 -5.33
N GLN A 131 -7.80 -30.82 -6.14
CA GLN A 131 -6.81 -29.78 -5.84
C GLN A 131 -6.84 -28.68 -6.89
N GLN A 132 -6.60 -27.43 -6.47
CA GLN A 132 -6.46 -26.31 -7.39
C GLN A 132 -5.10 -26.39 -8.08
N VAL A 133 -5.10 -26.50 -9.42
CA VAL A 133 -3.86 -26.58 -10.22
C VAL A 133 -3.56 -25.30 -10.97
N LEU A 134 -4.57 -24.49 -11.31
CA LEU A 134 -4.40 -23.23 -12.02
C LEU A 134 -5.49 -22.23 -11.61
N PHE A 135 -5.14 -20.95 -11.63
CA PHE A 135 -6.05 -19.82 -11.46
C PHE A 135 -5.78 -18.80 -12.56
N THR A 136 -6.82 -18.40 -13.28
CA THR A 136 -6.77 -17.31 -14.26
C THR A 136 -7.80 -16.25 -13.92
N LYS A 137 -7.46 -15.00 -14.23
CA LYS A 137 -8.34 -13.85 -14.03
C LYS A 137 -8.17 -12.89 -15.19
N ASP A 138 -9.28 -12.52 -15.81
CA ASP A 138 -9.27 -11.48 -16.82
C ASP A 138 -9.16 -10.11 -16.15
N ILE A 139 -8.09 -9.39 -16.46
CA ILE A 139 -7.87 -8.02 -16.00
C ILE A 139 -8.10 -7.11 -17.19
N LYS A 140 -9.17 -6.31 -17.13
CA LYS A 140 -9.39 -5.24 -18.11
C LYS A 140 -8.34 -4.14 -17.91
N SER A 141 -7.21 -4.25 -18.61
CA SER A 141 -6.20 -3.20 -18.67
C SER A 141 -6.38 -2.36 -19.93
N LYS A 142 -6.26 -1.03 -19.81
CA LYS A 142 -6.07 -0.19 -20.99
C LYS A 142 -4.72 -0.55 -21.61
N PHE A 143 -4.67 -0.68 -22.94
CA PHE A 143 -3.39 -0.82 -23.64
C PHE A 143 -2.50 0.38 -23.31
N ILE A 144 -1.20 0.15 -23.18
CA ILE A 144 -0.21 1.22 -23.00
C ILE A 144 -0.26 2.08 -24.26
N SER A 145 -0.82 3.29 -24.15
CA SER A 145 -0.84 4.23 -25.26
C SER A 145 0.52 4.88 -25.42
N LYS A 146 0.90 5.17 -26.67
CA LYS A 146 2.13 5.91 -26.96
C LYS A 146 1.95 7.34 -26.43
N ILE A 147 2.75 7.71 -25.44
CA ILE A 147 2.77 9.08 -24.93
C ILE A 147 3.35 9.99 -26.02
N SER A 148 2.69 11.12 -26.29
CA SER A 148 3.23 12.13 -27.20
C SER A 148 4.54 12.68 -26.62
N LYS A 149 5.57 12.78 -27.46
CA LYS A 149 6.83 13.39 -27.03
C LYS A 149 6.55 14.84 -26.66
N SER A 150 6.96 15.26 -25.46
CA SER A 150 6.98 16.68 -25.14
C SER A 150 7.94 17.38 -26.11
N LYS A 151 7.45 18.41 -26.81
CA LYS A 151 8.30 19.22 -27.69
C LYS A 151 9.21 20.16 -26.90
N ASN A 152 8.84 20.46 -25.65
CA ASN A 152 9.49 21.47 -24.83
C ASN A 152 10.05 20.86 -23.54
N LEU A 153 11.21 21.35 -23.12
CA LEU A 153 11.76 21.11 -21.78
C LEU A 153 10.92 21.86 -20.75
N VAL A 154 10.55 21.17 -19.66
CA VAL A 154 9.83 21.78 -18.54
C VAL A 154 10.84 22.21 -17.49
N ASN A 155 11.19 23.49 -17.50
CA ASN A 155 12.16 24.07 -16.56
C ASN A 155 11.50 24.71 -15.33
N LYS A 156 10.21 24.43 -15.09
CA LYS A 156 9.46 24.91 -13.93
C LYS A 156 9.57 23.91 -12.79
N PHE A 157 10.72 23.89 -12.14
CA PHE A 157 10.92 23.06 -10.97
C PHE A 157 11.81 23.73 -9.92
N LEU A 158 11.63 23.29 -8.68
CA LEU A 158 12.45 23.62 -7.52
C LEU A 158 13.06 22.33 -7.00
N THR A 159 14.11 22.46 -6.19
CA THR A 159 14.62 21.35 -5.39
C THR A 159 14.52 21.70 -3.91
N LEU A 160 14.25 20.70 -3.08
CA LEU A 160 14.17 20.85 -1.63
C LEU A 160 14.91 19.69 -0.96
N ASP A 161 15.61 19.99 0.13
CA ASP A 161 16.32 19.02 0.98
C ASP A 161 16.10 19.36 2.46
N ILE A 162 16.05 18.34 3.33
CA ILE A 162 15.83 18.51 4.77
C ILE A 162 16.98 17.84 5.54
N GLU A 163 17.62 18.60 6.42
CA GLU A 163 18.59 18.07 7.37
C GLU A 163 17.95 17.94 8.77
N THR A 164 18.33 16.86 9.45
CA THR A 164 17.75 16.47 10.75
C THR A 164 18.84 16.15 11.76
N TYR A 165 18.55 16.32 13.06
CA TYR A 165 19.34 15.77 14.15
C TYR A 165 18.50 14.80 14.98
N ILE A 166 19.13 13.99 15.81
CA ILE A 166 18.46 13.03 16.69
C ILE A 166 18.34 13.64 18.09
N LYS A 167 17.12 13.65 18.63
CA LYS A 167 16.83 13.95 20.04
C LYS A 167 15.82 12.94 20.56
N ASP A 168 16.14 12.27 21.65
CA ASP A 168 15.28 11.24 22.26
C ASP A 168 14.82 10.15 21.27
N ASN A 169 15.75 9.69 20.40
CA ASN A 169 15.50 8.77 19.29
C ASN A 169 14.49 9.26 18.22
N ILE A 170 14.16 10.54 18.22
CA ILE A 170 13.31 11.19 17.23
C ILE A 170 14.17 12.06 16.32
N LEU A 171 13.93 11.96 15.02
CA LEU A 171 14.55 12.85 14.03
C LEU A 171 13.80 14.19 14.03
N ILE A 172 14.55 15.26 14.25
CA ILE A 172 14.04 16.62 14.29
C ILE A 172 14.66 17.42 13.15
N PRO A 173 13.85 17.94 12.20
CA PRO A 173 14.33 18.86 11.18
C PRO A 173 14.91 20.13 11.80
N TYR A 174 16.12 20.50 11.37
CA TYR A 174 16.76 21.76 11.78
C TYR A 174 17.13 22.66 10.62
N CYS A 175 17.17 22.15 9.40
CA CYS A 175 17.38 22.94 8.20
C CYS A 175 16.51 22.44 7.06
N ILE A 176 15.87 23.37 6.35
CA ILE A 176 15.25 23.11 5.05
C ILE A 176 15.91 24.02 4.03
N SER A 177 16.41 23.45 2.94
CA SER A 177 17.01 24.20 1.84
C SER A 177 16.16 24.08 0.60
N ILE A 178 15.92 25.20 -0.08
CA ILE A 178 15.18 25.27 -1.33
C ILE A 178 16.03 25.98 -2.37
N PHE A 179 16.14 25.41 -3.57
CA PHE A 179 16.83 26.02 -4.69
C PHE A 179 15.92 26.12 -5.92
N ASP A 180 15.79 27.33 -6.47
CA ASP A 180 14.91 27.63 -7.61
C ASP A 180 15.61 27.60 -8.98
N GLY A 181 16.85 27.11 -9.01
CA GLY A 181 17.71 27.17 -10.20
C GLY A 181 18.62 28.40 -10.24
N LYS A 182 18.38 29.40 -9.39
CA LYS A 182 19.20 30.62 -9.30
C LYS A 182 19.59 30.95 -7.86
N ILE A 183 18.61 30.95 -6.97
CA ILE A 183 18.75 31.37 -5.57
C ILE A 183 18.54 30.14 -4.68
N LYS A 184 19.47 29.96 -3.74
CA LYS A 184 19.33 29.02 -2.63
C LYS A 184 18.83 29.78 -1.40
N THR A 185 17.73 29.32 -0.82
CA THR A 185 17.19 29.82 0.44
C THR A 185 17.27 28.70 1.48
N ASN A 186 17.86 28.98 2.64
CA ASN A 186 17.93 28.02 3.74
C ASN A 186 17.11 28.55 4.91
N PHE A 187 16.42 27.65 5.59
CA PHE A 187 15.57 27.91 6.74
C PHE A 187 16.14 27.11 7.91
N TYR A 188 16.80 27.77 8.86
CA TYR A 188 17.36 27.12 10.05
C TYR A 188 16.43 27.26 11.24
N VAL A 189 16.26 26.21 12.04
CA VAL A 189 15.33 26.24 13.19
C VAL A 189 15.70 27.29 14.23
N SER A 190 16.97 27.70 14.30
CA SER A 190 17.44 28.80 15.15
C SER A 190 16.82 30.16 14.81
N ASP A 191 16.34 30.33 13.57
CA ASP A 191 15.79 31.58 13.06
C ASP A 191 14.27 31.65 13.25
N TYR A 192 13.65 30.61 13.82
CA TYR A 192 12.21 30.46 13.97
C TYR A 192 11.83 30.11 15.40
N LYS A 193 10.55 30.29 15.75
CA LYS A 193 10.06 29.97 17.09
C LYS A 193 10.21 28.48 17.43
N ASN A 194 10.00 27.61 16.44
CA ASN A 194 10.10 26.17 16.56
C ASN A 194 10.14 25.51 15.17
N VAL A 195 10.27 24.18 15.15
CA VAL A 195 10.33 23.36 13.93
C VAL A 195 9.08 23.54 13.04
N GLU A 196 7.90 23.64 13.64
CA GLU A 196 6.67 23.85 12.88
C GLU A 196 6.67 25.20 12.15
N ASP A 197 7.08 26.26 12.83
CA ASP A 197 7.19 27.61 12.28
C ASP A 197 8.22 27.67 11.14
N MET A 198 9.37 27.00 11.29
CA MET A 198 10.37 26.84 10.22
C MET A 198 9.79 26.13 8.99
N ILE A 199 9.09 25.00 9.16
CA ILE A 199 8.54 24.21 8.05
C ILE A 199 7.41 24.98 7.35
N LEU A 200 6.51 25.60 8.11
CA LEU A 200 5.44 26.41 7.52
C LEU A 200 5.99 27.62 6.76
N SER A 201 7.02 28.28 7.31
CA SER A 201 7.69 29.40 6.65
C SER A 201 8.40 28.97 5.37
N SER A 202 9.10 27.83 5.38
CA SER A 202 9.78 27.30 4.18
C SER A 202 8.77 26.96 3.07
N LEU A 203 7.66 26.29 3.41
CA LEU A 203 6.61 25.95 2.45
C LEU A 203 5.91 27.20 1.91
N LYS A 204 5.56 28.16 2.78
CA LYS A 204 4.94 29.42 2.35
C LYS A 204 5.84 30.24 1.43
N SER A 205 7.17 30.14 1.58
CA SER A 205 8.13 30.84 0.72
C SER A 205 8.00 30.45 -0.76
N ILE A 206 7.55 29.21 -1.04
CA ILE A 206 7.32 28.73 -2.40
C ILE A 206 5.84 28.77 -2.80
N MET A 207 4.91 28.96 -1.87
CA MET A 207 3.46 29.09 -2.15
C MET A 207 3.08 30.51 -2.59
N ASN A 208 3.64 30.97 -3.70
CA ASN A 208 3.34 32.29 -4.26
C ASN A 208 3.10 32.20 -5.78
N ARG A 209 2.61 33.30 -6.37
CA ARG A 209 2.25 33.34 -7.80
C ARG A 209 3.40 32.97 -8.75
N LYS A 210 4.67 33.24 -8.37
CA LYS A 210 5.86 32.92 -9.19
C LYS A 210 5.97 31.42 -9.45
N TYR A 211 5.62 30.60 -8.46
CA TYR A 211 5.83 29.16 -8.49
C TYR A 211 4.55 28.35 -8.77
N ASN A 212 3.47 29.02 -9.20
CA ASN A 212 2.27 28.31 -9.61
C ASN A 212 2.58 27.33 -10.78
N GLY A 213 2.18 26.08 -10.60
CA GLY A 213 2.41 24.98 -11.53
C GLY A 213 3.82 24.38 -11.50
N TYR A 214 4.67 24.75 -10.53
CA TYR A 214 6.02 24.18 -10.41
C TYR A 214 6.00 22.78 -9.79
N ASN A 215 7.01 21.98 -10.16
CA ASN A 215 7.31 20.73 -9.47
C ASN A 215 8.43 20.96 -8.43
N VAL A 216 8.23 20.54 -7.20
CA VAL A 216 9.26 20.50 -6.16
C VAL A 216 9.82 19.09 -6.11
N TYR A 217 11.07 18.93 -6.53
CA TYR A 217 11.75 17.65 -6.50
C TYR A 217 12.53 17.49 -5.20
N ILE A 218 12.22 16.44 -4.47
CA ILE A 218 12.92 16.03 -3.25
C ILE A 218 13.49 14.64 -3.51
N HIS A 219 14.75 14.41 -3.21
CA HIS A 219 15.41 13.15 -3.54
C HIS A 219 15.18 12.11 -2.46
N ASN A 220 14.55 10.99 -2.80
CA ASN A 220 14.12 9.95 -1.85
C ASN A 220 13.01 10.43 -0.90
N MET A 221 12.20 11.38 -1.37
CA MET A 221 11.07 11.98 -0.66
C MET A 221 10.15 10.93 -0.03
N ALA A 222 9.76 9.91 -0.81
CA ALA A 222 8.75 8.95 -0.42
C ALA A 222 9.14 8.10 0.80
N LYS A 223 10.44 8.03 1.11
CA LYS A 223 10.96 7.27 2.26
C LYS A 223 11.31 8.13 3.46
N PHE A 224 11.53 9.43 3.29
CA PHE A 224 12.11 10.28 4.32
C PHE A 224 11.37 11.61 4.47
N ASP A 225 11.64 12.58 3.59
CA ASP A 225 11.21 13.97 3.76
C ASP A 225 9.69 14.13 3.88
N ILE A 226 8.93 13.25 3.22
CA ILE A 226 7.47 13.31 3.25
C ILE A 226 6.90 13.16 4.66
N ILE A 227 7.57 12.43 5.54
CA ILE A 227 7.16 12.21 6.94
C ILE A 227 7.15 13.55 7.69
N PHE A 228 8.11 14.43 7.39
CA PHE A 228 8.21 15.74 8.01
C PHE A 228 7.27 16.76 7.37
N LEU A 229 6.97 16.65 6.08
CA LEU A 229 6.22 17.66 5.34
C LEU A 229 4.70 17.42 5.33
N PHE A 230 4.25 16.16 5.26
CA PHE A 230 2.86 15.82 4.91
C PHE A 230 1.82 16.51 5.81
N LYS A 231 2.03 16.48 7.13
CA LYS A 231 1.09 17.09 8.09
C LYS A 231 0.99 18.60 7.93
N TYR A 232 2.05 19.28 7.49
CA TYR A 232 2.06 20.73 7.32
C TYR A 232 1.50 21.12 5.95
N LEU A 233 1.77 20.32 4.91
CA LEU A 233 1.12 20.47 3.60
C LEU A 233 -0.41 20.40 3.75
N ALA A 234 -0.92 19.48 4.59
CA ALA A 234 -2.36 19.35 4.85
C ALA A 234 -2.97 20.55 5.60
N LYS A 235 -2.15 21.36 6.30
CA LYS A 235 -2.59 22.61 6.94
C LYS A 235 -2.64 23.78 5.95
N LEU A 236 -1.95 23.67 4.82
CA LEU A 236 -1.71 24.76 3.89
C LEU A 236 -2.64 24.75 2.67
N GLY A 237 -3.32 23.63 2.41
CA GLY A 237 -4.30 23.53 1.31
C GLY A 237 -4.74 22.09 1.06
N ASP A 238 -5.38 21.89 -0.09
CA ASP A 238 -5.97 20.61 -0.48
C ASP A 238 -4.93 19.69 -1.10
N LEU A 239 -4.78 18.49 -0.52
CA LEU A 239 -3.80 17.49 -0.95
C LEU A 239 -4.43 16.39 -1.80
N ASN A 240 -3.77 16.09 -2.92
CA ASN A 240 -4.08 14.95 -3.77
C ASN A 240 -2.82 14.07 -3.90
N PRO A 241 -2.57 13.16 -2.94
CA PRO A 241 -1.41 12.27 -2.98
C PRO A 241 -1.61 11.14 -4.00
N VAL A 242 -0.54 10.78 -4.72
CA VAL A 242 -0.45 9.55 -5.51
C VAL A 242 0.31 8.53 -4.69
N ILE A 243 -0.36 7.42 -4.36
CA ILE A 243 0.18 6.34 -3.55
C ILE A 243 0.42 5.12 -4.44
N HIS A 244 1.63 4.58 -4.38
CA HIS A 244 2.02 3.36 -5.08
C HIS A 244 2.79 2.44 -4.14
N ASN A 245 2.32 1.20 -3.98
CA ASN A 245 2.89 0.22 -3.03
C ASN A 245 3.11 0.82 -1.64
N ASP A 246 2.04 1.40 -1.07
CA ASP A 246 2.00 2.01 0.26
C ASP A 246 2.99 3.18 0.47
N ARG A 247 3.47 3.79 -0.62
CA ARG A 247 4.36 4.95 -0.58
C ARG A 247 3.77 6.12 -1.35
N ILE A 248 3.83 7.31 -0.76
CA ILE A 248 3.45 8.55 -1.41
C ILE A 248 4.58 8.95 -2.36
N ILE A 249 4.34 8.80 -3.67
CA ILE A 249 5.35 9.09 -4.70
C ILE A 249 5.26 10.52 -5.23
N SER A 250 4.08 11.14 -5.12
CA SER A 250 3.87 12.55 -5.42
C SER A 250 2.68 13.10 -4.66
N ILE A 251 2.66 14.41 -4.47
CA ILE A 251 1.54 15.15 -3.87
C ILE A 251 1.27 16.39 -4.71
N ASP A 252 0.04 16.53 -5.17
CA ASP A 252 -0.45 17.80 -5.71
C ASP A 252 -1.08 18.59 -4.54
N LEU A 253 -0.54 19.78 -4.26
CA LEU A 253 -1.08 20.73 -3.28
C LEU A 253 -1.76 21.87 -4.03
N ASN A 254 -3.07 22.03 -3.83
CA ASN A 254 -3.80 23.21 -4.29
C ASN A 254 -4.01 24.18 -3.12
N TYR A 255 -3.89 25.48 -3.37
CA TYR A 255 -3.97 26.51 -2.34
C TYR A 255 -4.46 27.86 -2.88
N GLY A 256 -4.68 28.81 -1.99
CA GLY A 256 -5.26 30.13 -2.30
C GLY A 256 -6.79 30.11 -2.24
N GLU A 257 -7.40 31.26 -2.51
CA GLU A 257 -8.86 31.34 -2.58
C GLU A 257 -9.37 30.43 -3.71
N ASN A 258 -10.31 29.53 -3.38
CA ASN A 258 -10.88 28.57 -4.32
C ASN A 258 -9.85 27.68 -5.05
N ASN A 259 -8.71 27.37 -4.43
CA ASN A 259 -7.67 26.49 -4.99
C ASN A 259 -7.08 26.98 -6.34
N GLU A 260 -6.95 28.31 -6.51
CA GLU A 260 -6.47 28.91 -7.76
C GLU A 260 -4.99 28.61 -8.08
N TYR A 261 -4.18 28.22 -7.10
CA TYR A 261 -2.77 27.88 -7.28
C TYR A 261 -2.48 26.40 -6.99
N GLN A 262 -1.45 25.88 -7.66
CA GLN A 262 -1.02 24.49 -7.49
C GLN A 262 0.51 24.38 -7.46
N ILE A 263 1.02 23.54 -6.56
CA ILE A 263 2.43 23.07 -6.55
C ILE A 263 2.44 21.55 -6.42
N LYS A 264 3.39 20.89 -7.08
CA LYS A 264 3.50 19.42 -7.07
C LYS A 264 4.80 18.95 -6.44
N PHE A 265 4.72 18.21 -5.35
CA PHE A 265 5.88 17.57 -4.73
C PHE A 265 6.11 16.20 -5.35
N ARG A 266 7.35 15.89 -5.74
CA ARG A 266 7.70 14.66 -6.45
C ARG A 266 8.98 14.04 -5.91
N ASP A 267 9.00 12.72 -5.81
CA ASP A 267 10.22 11.98 -5.51
C ASP A 267 11.11 11.89 -6.76
N SER A 268 12.24 12.60 -6.74
CA SER A 268 13.19 12.56 -7.86
C SER A 268 13.96 11.24 -7.95
N TYR A 269 14.02 10.44 -6.89
CA TYR A 269 14.67 9.14 -6.91
C TYR A 269 13.98 8.18 -7.87
N LEU A 270 12.67 8.34 -8.13
CA LEU A 270 11.93 7.53 -9.10
C LEU A 270 12.27 7.86 -10.56
N LEU A 271 12.89 9.01 -10.81
CA LEU A 271 13.40 9.42 -12.12
C LEU A 271 14.89 9.14 -12.25
N LEU A 272 15.64 9.39 -11.17
CA LEU A 272 17.08 9.26 -11.08
C LEU A 272 17.41 8.20 -10.02
N LEU A 273 17.43 6.94 -10.44
CA LEU A 273 17.51 5.74 -9.58
C LEU A 273 18.90 5.51 -8.93
N ASN A 274 19.51 6.54 -8.36
CA ASN A 274 20.82 6.42 -7.71
C ASN A 274 21.00 7.49 -6.62
N SER A 275 21.97 7.33 -5.73
CA SER A 275 22.26 8.33 -4.70
C SER A 275 22.80 9.63 -5.33
N LEU A 276 22.53 10.77 -4.70
CA LEU A 276 23.03 12.08 -5.15
C LEU A 276 24.55 12.08 -5.42
N ASP A 277 25.38 11.46 -4.56
CA ASP A 277 26.84 11.35 -4.79
C ASP A 277 27.18 10.62 -6.11
N LYS A 278 26.48 9.52 -6.41
CA LYS A 278 26.68 8.77 -7.64
C LYS A 278 26.14 9.55 -8.85
N LEU A 279 25.00 10.23 -8.71
CA LEU A 279 24.44 11.07 -9.75
C LEU A 279 25.37 12.24 -10.11
N CYS A 280 25.94 12.94 -9.13
CA CYS A 280 26.92 13.99 -9.37
C CYS A 280 28.09 13.50 -10.23
N LYS A 281 28.63 12.30 -9.93
CA LYS A 281 29.72 11.68 -10.69
C LYS A 281 29.28 11.28 -12.10
N SER A 282 28.13 10.64 -12.24
CA SER A 282 27.60 10.19 -13.53
C SER A 282 27.29 11.36 -14.48
N PHE A 283 26.73 12.45 -13.95
CA PHE A 283 26.44 13.65 -14.72
C PHE A 283 27.61 14.64 -14.82
N LYS A 284 28.75 14.33 -14.19
CA LYS A 284 29.94 15.21 -14.14
C LYS A 284 29.58 16.63 -13.69
N VAL A 285 28.74 16.72 -12.66
CA VAL A 285 28.36 18.00 -12.06
C VAL A 285 29.60 18.64 -11.43
N GLU A 286 29.85 19.92 -11.73
CA GLU A 286 31.03 20.65 -11.25
C GLU A 286 31.12 20.64 -9.71
N ILE A 287 29.97 20.85 -9.05
CA ILE A 287 29.85 20.83 -7.60
C ILE A 287 29.20 19.50 -7.18
N GLY A 288 30.02 18.60 -6.66
CA GLY A 288 29.58 17.31 -6.14
C GLY A 288 28.98 17.40 -4.73
N LYS A 289 28.30 16.33 -4.30
CA LYS A 289 27.84 16.20 -2.91
C LYS A 289 29.05 16.12 -1.97
N SER A 290 29.05 16.93 -0.92
CA SER A 290 30.07 16.91 0.14
C SER A 290 29.81 15.82 1.17
N ILE A 291 30.79 15.61 2.05
CA ILE A 291 30.70 14.73 3.21
C ILE A 291 30.14 15.54 4.38
N PHE A 292 29.25 14.95 5.19
CA PHE A 292 28.61 15.63 6.33
C PHE A 292 28.62 14.73 7.59
N PRO A 293 28.95 15.27 8.79
CA PRO A 293 28.99 14.53 10.05
C PRO A 293 27.58 14.37 10.64
N ILE A 294 26.77 13.50 10.04
CA ILE A 294 25.34 13.34 10.38
C ILE A 294 25.06 13.02 11.86
N PHE A 295 26.01 12.43 12.59
CA PHE A 295 25.82 12.08 14.01
C PHE A 295 26.38 13.13 14.98
N PHE A 296 26.99 14.20 14.48
CA PHE A 296 27.56 15.26 15.32
C PHE A 296 26.51 16.30 15.73
N VAL A 297 25.59 16.62 14.82
CA VAL A 297 24.61 17.68 15.00
C VAL A 297 23.59 17.29 16.08
N ASN A 298 23.32 18.22 16.98
CA ASN A 298 22.33 18.16 18.05
C ASN A 298 21.80 19.57 18.35
N GLU A 299 20.81 19.65 19.22
CA GLU A 299 20.13 20.92 19.57
C GLU A 299 21.07 22.01 20.11
N ASN A 300 22.21 21.64 20.71
CA ASN A 300 23.13 22.57 21.35
C ASN A 300 24.27 23.03 20.43
N ASN A 301 24.40 22.46 19.22
CA ASN A 301 25.52 22.76 18.32
C ASN A 301 25.10 22.99 16.86
N LEU A 302 23.86 23.44 16.63
CA LEU A 302 23.34 23.72 15.28
C LEU A 302 24.19 24.77 14.52
N ASN A 303 24.72 25.76 15.25
CA ASN A 303 25.60 26.81 14.72
C ASN A 303 27.06 26.56 15.09
N TYR A 304 27.51 25.29 15.04
CA TYR A 304 28.87 24.93 15.42
C TYR A 304 29.92 25.62 14.54
N GLU A 305 30.80 26.38 15.19
CA GLU A 305 32.02 26.91 14.60
C GLU A 305 33.21 26.31 15.35
N GLY A 306 34.06 25.55 14.65
CA GLY A 306 35.20 24.91 15.30
C GLY A 306 35.90 23.87 14.44
N LYS A 307 36.63 22.98 15.11
CA LYS A 307 37.39 21.91 14.47
C LYS A 307 36.46 20.87 13.85
N VAL A 308 36.89 20.26 12.75
CA VAL A 308 36.19 19.14 12.13
C VAL A 308 35.90 18.05 13.18
N PRO A 309 34.64 17.59 13.31
CA PRO A 309 34.27 16.53 14.24
C PRO A 309 35.05 15.24 13.99
N ASP A 310 35.19 14.43 15.03
CA ASP A 310 35.82 13.11 14.92
C ASP A 310 35.14 12.21 13.87
N ILE A 311 35.92 11.33 13.23
CA ILE A 311 35.45 10.43 12.16
C ILE A 311 34.24 9.59 12.58
N LYS A 312 34.10 9.27 13.87
CA LYS A 312 32.95 8.52 14.41
C LYS A 312 31.60 9.18 14.16
N TYR A 313 31.57 10.49 13.91
CA TYR A 313 30.34 11.23 13.64
C TYR A 313 29.91 11.18 12.17
N PHE A 314 30.71 10.55 11.30
CA PHE A 314 30.41 10.39 9.88
C PHE A 314 29.88 8.99 9.58
N ASN A 315 28.98 8.90 8.60
CA ASN A 315 28.44 7.62 8.16
C ASN A 315 29.39 6.93 7.17
N LYS A 316 29.99 5.80 7.57
CA LYS A 316 30.80 4.91 6.70
C LYS A 316 31.90 5.65 5.91
N LEU A 317 32.60 6.56 6.59
CA LEU A 317 33.73 7.29 6.03
C LEU A 317 35.05 6.57 6.37
N ASN A 318 35.98 6.48 5.41
CA ASN A 318 37.31 5.92 5.66
C ASN A 318 38.31 7.02 6.03
N ASP A 319 39.42 6.62 6.67
CA ASP A 319 40.43 7.56 7.17
C ASP A 319 41.01 8.44 6.07
N THR A 320 41.21 7.88 4.86
CA THR A 320 41.77 8.64 3.73
C THR A 320 40.85 9.79 3.32
N LYS A 321 39.55 9.54 3.16
CA LYS A 321 38.58 10.59 2.81
C LYS A 321 38.37 11.58 3.95
N TYR A 322 38.37 11.10 5.19
CA TYR A 322 38.24 11.95 6.36
C TYR A 322 39.42 12.93 6.50
N ASN A 323 40.66 12.44 6.35
CA ASN A 323 41.84 13.29 6.39
C ASN A 323 41.86 14.32 5.24
N GLY A 324 41.39 13.93 4.05
CA GLY A 324 41.21 14.85 2.93
C GLY A 324 40.17 15.94 3.20
N TYR A 325 39.05 15.58 3.85
CA TYR A 325 38.02 16.54 4.27
C TYR A 325 38.51 17.49 5.37
N LYS A 326 39.26 16.97 6.36
CA LYS A 326 39.81 17.74 7.48
C LYS A 326 40.89 18.76 7.07
N ALA A 327 41.52 18.56 5.92
CA ALA A 327 42.57 19.42 5.40
C ALA A 327 42.06 20.58 4.52
N GLN A 328 40.76 20.57 4.17
CA GLN A 328 40.06 21.69 3.53
C GLN A 328 39.71 22.73 4.59
#